data_AF-A0A0C2T3U8-F1
#
_entry.id   AF-A0A0C2T3U8-F1
#
_cell.length_a   1.000
_cell.length_b   1.000
_cell.length_c   1.000
_cell.angle_alpha   90.00
_cell.angle_beta   90.00
_cell.angle_gamma   90.00
#
_symmetry.space_group_name_H-M   'P 1'
#
loop_
_entity.id
_entity.type
_entity.pdbx_description
1 polymer ?
#
loop_
_entity_poly.entity_id
_entity_poly.type
_entity_poly.pdbx_seq_one_letter_code
_entity_poly.pdbx_strand_id
1 'polypeptide(L)'
;MSSSLPPPPPLSSLRGTVQQHNAYILLHTPPNKPPPTFPPRGPESKVHKRLQVAALKWGGVVNWVWHPPATSPFEPPDEDGENYSATVFSKNGRLEIPQVTLSNMEQVEERIRQFAIEDSSSSESVANSGIGHEPDEVHILICTHMARDCRCGVRGGAFARTVHEQIVQRGLFLGDGEKKVRLKLGEVGHVGGHQYAPNVLIYPFGDWYGVLAPEQVSTILDELSVAVESCGVRPLGKTEKPLLTSVKDHWRGRMGMSKEEQASLAQSLGLGQKQQRREDVDVEAKD
;
A
#
# COMPACT_ATOMS: atom_id res chain seq x y z
N MET A 1 26.17 -38.92 25.33
CA MET A 1 26.49 -37.52 25.00
C MET A 1 25.21 -36.90 24.46
N SER A 2 24.63 -35.96 25.21
CA SER A 2 23.30 -35.42 24.98
C SER A 2 23.27 -34.64 23.66
N SER A 3 22.48 -35.12 22.70
CA SER A 3 22.16 -34.41 21.47
C SER A 3 21.20 -33.28 21.80
N SER A 4 21.65 -32.03 21.71
CA SER A 4 20.75 -30.89 21.66
C SER A 4 20.73 -30.37 20.23
N LEU A 5 19.63 -30.65 19.54
CA LEU A 5 19.24 -29.85 18.38
C LEU A 5 19.03 -28.40 18.86
N PRO A 6 19.40 -27.40 18.05
CA PRO A 6 19.11 -26.00 18.38
C PRO A 6 17.60 -25.83 18.56
N PRO A 7 17.15 -25.02 19.53
CA PRO A 7 15.73 -24.81 19.77
C PRO A 7 15.06 -24.25 18.50
N PRO A 8 13.82 -24.65 18.19
CA PRO A 8 13.09 -24.07 17.07
C PRO A 8 12.95 -22.55 17.29
N PRO A 9 13.00 -21.73 16.22
CA PRO A 9 12.79 -20.30 16.34
C PRO A 9 11.42 -20.04 17.00
N PRO A 10 11.31 -19.05 17.90
CA PRO A 10 10.06 -18.81 18.61
C PRO A 10 8.94 -18.47 17.60
N LEU A 11 7.91 -19.30 17.58
CA LEU A 11 6.69 -19.10 16.82
C LEU A 11 5.93 -17.91 17.41
N SER A 12 5.99 -16.76 16.74
CA SER A 12 5.01 -15.68 16.88
C SER A 12 4.88 -14.92 15.57
N SER A 13 5.06 -15.61 14.44
CA SER A 13 5.41 -14.95 13.20
C SER A 13 4.18 -14.36 12.51
N LEU A 14 4.09 -13.04 12.57
CA LEU A 14 3.43 -12.19 11.57
C LEU A 14 3.31 -12.90 10.21
N ARG A 15 2.12 -12.91 9.58
CA ARG A 15 1.82 -13.63 8.32
C ARG A 15 2.62 -13.08 7.12
N GLY A 16 3.93 -13.24 7.15
CA GLY A 16 4.91 -12.58 6.28
C GLY A 16 5.00 -11.08 6.55
N THR A 17 6.17 -10.50 6.28
CA THR A 17 6.40 -9.06 6.45
C THR A 17 6.26 -8.31 5.13
N VAL A 18 6.05 -6.99 5.20
CA VAL A 18 6.18 -6.10 4.04
C VAL A 18 7.66 -5.94 3.70
N GLN A 19 7.98 -5.80 2.40
CA GLN A 19 9.31 -5.44 1.96
C GLN A 19 9.65 -4.05 2.48
N GLN A 20 10.82 -3.88 3.09
CA GLN A 20 11.26 -2.55 3.52
C GLN A 20 11.39 -1.60 2.33
N HIS A 21 10.73 -0.45 2.44
CA HIS A 21 10.81 0.66 1.48
C HIS A 21 10.49 1.97 2.20
N ASN A 22 11.11 3.07 1.76
CA ASN A 22 10.95 4.42 2.30
C ASN A 22 10.00 5.28 1.46
N ALA A 23 9.82 4.91 0.19
CA ALA A 23 8.81 5.51 -0.67
C ALA A 23 8.12 4.47 -1.53
N TYR A 24 6.84 4.71 -1.79
CA TYR A 24 6.02 3.91 -2.68
C TYR A 24 5.53 4.78 -3.83
N ILE A 25 6.03 4.53 -5.03
CA ILE A 25 5.74 5.28 -6.25
C ILE A 25 4.74 4.48 -7.07
N LEU A 26 3.62 5.07 -7.40
CA LEU A 26 2.53 4.47 -8.16
C LEU A 26 2.42 5.12 -9.52
N LEU A 27 2.89 4.46 -10.57
CA LEU A 27 2.66 4.91 -11.95
C LEU A 27 1.21 4.60 -12.35
N HIS A 28 0.48 5.62 -12.82
CA HIS A 28 -0.93 5.49 -13.18
C HIS A 28 -1.09 4.85 -14.55
N THR A 29 -1.79 3.73 -14.62
CA THR A 29 -2.08 3.08 -15.91
C THR A 29 -3.29 3.69 -16.60
N PRO A 30 -3.36 3.59 -17.94
CA PRO A 30 -4.54 4.01 -18.69
C PRO A 30 -5.82 3.30 -18.22
N PRO A 31 -7.00 3.95 -18.32
CA PRO A 31 -8.28 3.35 -17.90
C PRO A 31 -8.60 2.00 -18.54
N ASN A 32 -8.13 1.75 -19.76
CA ASN A 32 -8.33 0.48 -20.49
C ASN A 32 -7.29 -0.60 -20.17
N LYS A 33 -6.36 -0.37 -19.23
CA LYS A 33 -5.33 -1.33 -18.80
C LYS A 33 -5.35 -1.53 -17.28
N PRO A 34 -6.37 -2.21 -16.73
CA PRO A 34 -6.42 -2.55 -15.31
C PRO A 34 -5.50 -3.74 -14.96
N PRO A 35 -5.06 -3.90 -13.70
CA PRO A 35 -4.11 -4.93 -13.30
C PRO A 35 -4.50 -6.38 -13.60
N PRO A 36 -5.79 -6.79 -13.62
CA PRO A 36 -6.17 -8.13 -14.05
C PRO A 36 -5.72 -8.46 -15.50
N THR A 37 -5.52 -7.44 -16.34
CA THR A 37 -5.06 -7.59 -17.75
C THR A 37 -3.53 -7.55 -17.91
N PHE A 38 -2.78 -7.25 -16.85
CA PHE A 38 -1.33 -7.18 -16.93
C PHE A 38 -0.72 -8.55 -17.24
N PRO A 39 0.36 -8.62 -18.04
CA PRO A 39 1.10 -9.86 -18.22
C PRO A 39 1.76 -10.29 -16.89
N PRO A 40 2.24 -11.54 -16.75
CA PRO A 40 2.72 -12.08 -15.47
C PRO A 40 3.84 -11.28 -14.77
N ARG A 41 4.62 -10.49 -15.51
CA ARG A 41 5.69 -9.63 -14.99
C ARG A 41 5.30 -8.15 -14.87
N GLY A 42 4.03 -7.81 -15.09
CA GLY A 42 3.55 -6.44 -15.20
C GLY A 42 3.82 -5.83 -16.59
N PRO A 43 3.21 -4.67 -16.90
CA PRO A 43 3.40 -3.97 -18.17
C PRO A 43 4.88 -3.77 -18.51
N GLU A 44 5.25 -3.99 -19.77
CA GLU A 44 6.57 -3.62 -20.24
C GLU A 44 6.63 -2.11 -20.43
N SER A 45 7.53 -1.45 -19.69
CA SER A 45 7.75 -0.01 -19.82
C SER A 45 9.21 0.34 -19.56
N LYS A 46 9.76 1.21 -20.42
CA LYS A 46 11.11 1.76 -20.23
C LYS A 46 11.13 2.77 -19.09
N VAL A 47 10.09 3.61 -18.99
CA VAL A 47 9.91 4.59 -17.89
C VAL A 47 9.92 3.88 -16.54
N HIS A 48 9.08 2.84 -16.37
CA HIS A 48 9.02 2.07 -15.12
C HIS A 48 10.37 1.43 -14.78
N LYS A 49 11.04 0.77 -15.74
CA LYS A 49 12.34 0.13 -15.50
C LYS A 49 13.40 1.14 -15.06
N ARG A 50 13.50 2.28 -15.75
CA ARG A 50 14.47 3.34 -15.43
C ARG A 50 14.21 3.94 -14.05
N LEU A 51 12.94 4.26 -13.76
CA LEU A 51 12.53 4.83 -12.47
C LEU A 51 12.74 3.83 -11.32
N GLN A 52 12.39 2.55 -11.51
CA GLN A 52 12.59 1.52 -10.49
C GLN A 52 14.07 1.31 -10.14
N VAL A 53 14.96 1.31 -11.14
CA VAL A 53 16.41 1.20 -10.93
C VAL A 53 16.96 2.40 -10.15
N ALA A 54 16.48 3.61 -10.45
CA ALA A 54 16.86 4.80 -9.71
C ALA A 54 16.32 4.80 -8.28
N ALA A 55 15.02 4.52 -8.13
CA ALA A 55 14.32 4.54 -6.86
C ALA A 55 14.92 3.56 -5.84
N LEU A 56 15.35 2.38 -6.32
CA LEU A 56 15.95 1.36 -5.47
C LEU A 56 17.20 1.87 -4.71
N LYS A 57 17.97 2.79 -5.30
CA LYS A 57 19.21 3.35 -4.70
C LYS A 57 18.95 4.07 -3.37
N TRP A 58 17.74 4.56 -3.17
CA TRP A 58 17.34 5.29 -1.97
C TRP A 58 16.14 4.65 -1.24
N GLY A 59 15.86 3.38 -1.54
CA GLY A 59 14.82 2.60 -0.88
C GLY A 59 13.40 2.87 -1.37
N GLY A 60 13.23 3.40 -2.58
CA GLY A 60 11.94 3.52 -3.25
C GLY A 60 11.53 2.23 -3.99
N VAL A 61 10.23 1.97 -4.04
CA VAL A 61 9.62 0.90 -4.83
C VAL A 61 8.61 1.51 -5.79
N VAL A 62 8.64 1.08 -7.05
CA VAL A 62 7.71 1.49 -8.09
C VAL A 62 6.72 0.36 -8.32
N ASN A 63 5.43 0.70 -8.37
CA ASN A 63 4.38 -0.21 -8.79
C ASN A 63 3.42 0.52 -9.75
N TRP A 64 2.56 -0.25 -10.38
CA TRP A 64 1.46 0.26 -11.19
C TRP A 64 0.22 0.41 -10.32
N VAL A 65 -0.54 1.48 -10.55
CA VAL A 65 -1.90 1.64 -10.03
C VAL A 65 -2.85 1.97 -11.17
N TRP A 66 -4.03 1.39 -11.09
CA TRP A 66 -5.17 1.73 -11.90
C TRP A 66 -6.28 2.22 -10.98
N HIS A 67 -6.95 3.29 -11.38
CA HIS A 67 -8.16 3.73 -10.71
C HIS A 67 -9.36 3.39 -11.59
N PRO A 68 -10.50 2.98 -10.99
CA PRO A 68 -11.74 2.89 -11.73
C PRO A 68 -11.99 4.20 -12.51
N PRO A 69 -12.38 4.12 -13.79
CA PRO A 69 -12.53 5.31 -14.62
C PRO A 69 -13.56 6.28 -14.01
N ALA A 70 -13.07 7.32 -13.34
CA ALA A 70 -13.73 8.62 -13.33
C ALA A 70 -13.32 9.31 -14.64
N THR A 71 -14.24 10.02 -15.27
CA THR A 71 -14.04 10.82 -16.50
C THR A 71 -12.76 11.67 -16.40
N SER A 72 -11.63 11.13 -16.85
CA SER A 72 -10.35 11.85 -16.88
C SER A 72 -9.80 11.77 -18.30
N PRO A 73 -9.53 12.90 -18.95
CA PRO A 73 -8.92 12.93 -20.26
C PRO A 73 -7.48 12.42 -20.15
N PHE A 74 -7.20 11.29 -20.79
CA PHE A 74 -5.85 10.76 -20.90
C PHE A 74 -5.07 11.66 -21.88
N GLU A 75 -3.95 12.23 -21.43
CA GLU A 75 -3.09 13.05 -22.28
C GLU A 75 -2.34 12.19 -23.30
N PRO A 76 -2.02 12.73 -24.49
CA PRO A 76 -1.31 11.99 -25.51
C PRO A 76 0.09 11.55 -25.04
N PRO A 77 0.58 10.39 -25.52
CA PRO A 77 1.93 9.90 -25.23
C PRO A 77 3.02 10.86 -25.76
N ASP A 78 4.18 10.86 -25.10
CA ASP A 78 5.38 11.63 -25.50
C ASP A 78 6.07 11.02 -26.75
N GLU A 79 7.14 11.63 -27.26
CA GLU A 79 7.88 11.18 -28.46
C GLU A 79 8.35 9.71 -28.39
N ASP A 80 8.63 9.21 -27.17
CA ASP A 80 9.00 7.81 -26.89
C ASP A 80 7.81 6.85 -26.71
N GLY A 81 6.57 7.36 -26.80
CA GLY A 81 5.33 6.60 -26.69
C GLY A 81 4.85 6.30 -25.26
N GLU A 82 5.60 6.71 -24.22
CA GLU A 82 5.25 6.49 -22.80
C GLU A 82 5.15 7.82 -22.05
N ASN A 83 3.96 8.10 -21.50
CA ASN A 83 3.70 9.23 -20.61
C ASN A 83 2.77 8.76 -19.49
N TYR A 84 3.20 8.93 -18.25
CA TYR A 84 2.44 8.55 -17.06
C TYR A 84 2.39 9.70 -16.07
N SER A 85 1.35 9.75 -15.24
CA SER A 85 1.41 10.47 -13.97
C SER A 85 1.78 9.50 -12.84
N ALA A 86 2.23 10.01 -11.70
CA ALA A 86 2.52 9.19 -10.53
C ALA A 86 2.06 9.81 -9.21
N THR A 87 1.54 8.97 -8.31
CA THR A 87 1.39 9.32 -6.90
C THR A 87 2.54 8.69 -6.10
N VAL A 88 3.18 9.47 -5.23
CA VAL A 88 4.28 9.02 -4.37
C VAL A 88 3.89 9.16 -2.91
N PHE A 89 4.08 8.11 -2.13
CA PHE A 89 3.96 8.13 -0.68
C PHE A 89 5.32 7.98 -0.02
N SER A 90 5.57 8.73 1.05
CA SER A 90 6.79 8.65 1.87
C SER A 90 6.49 9.01 3.33
N LYS A 91 7.53 9.04 4.19
CA LYS A 91 7.42 9.59 5.55
C LYS A 91 6.93 11.06 5.58
N ASN A 92 7.07 11.79 4.47
CA ASN A 92 6.70 13.19 4.33
C ASN A 92 5.28 13.36 3.73
N GLY A 93 4.50 12.28 3.59
CA GLY A 93 3.10 12.34 3.14
C GLY A 93 2.93 11.88 1.70
N ARG A 94 2.25 12.69 0.88
CA ARG A 94 1.92 12.40 -0.52
C ARG A 94 2.47 13.47 -1.47
N LEU A 95 3.01 13.05 -2.61
CA LEU A 95 3.43 13.91 -3.71
C LEU A 95 2.82 13.39 -5.02
N GLU A 96 2.17 14.29 -5.76
CA GLU A 96 1.72 14.01 -7.13
C GLU A 96 2.77 14.47 -8.14
N ILE A 97 3.06 13.63 -9.13
CA ILE A 97 3.93 13.91 -10.27
C ILE A 97 3.03 13.88 -11.53
N PRO A 98 2.75 15.03 -12.14
CA PRO A 98 1.79 15.10 -13.24
C PRO A 98 2.28 14.38 -14.50
N GLN A 99 3.60 14.38 -14.74
CA GLN A 99 4.19 13.84 -15.96
C GLN A 99 5.50 13.10 -15.67
N VAL A 100 5.60 11.87 -16.17
CA VAL A 100 6.73 10.96 -16.04
C VAL A 100 6.98 10.34 -17.40
N THR A 101 8.07 10.78 -18.03
CA THR A 101 8.54 10.34 -19.35
C THR A 101 10.03 9.98 -19.24
N LEU A 102 10.63 9.44 -20.31
CA LEU A 102 12.08 9.26 -20.34
C LEU A 102 12.82 10.60 -20.44
N SER A 103 12.23 11.57 -21.17
CA SER A 103 12.80 12.90 -21.41
C SER A 103 12.93 13.74 -20.13
N ASN A 104 12.00 13.59 -19.17
CA ASN A 104 12.01 14.34 -17.91
C ASN A 104 12.50 13.55 -16.69
N MET A 105 13.00 12.32 -16.90
CA MET A 105 13.27 11.36 -15.83
C MET A 105 14.21 11.87 -14.73
N GLU A 106 15.27 12.59 -15.09
CA GLU A 106 16.23 13.13 -14.11
C GLU A 106 15.56 14.12 -13.13
N GLN A 107 14.65 14.96 -13.64
CA GLN A 107 13.90 15.92 -12.83
C GLN A 107 12.88 15.21 -11.93
N VAL A 108 12.19 14.19 -12.47
CA VAL A 108 11.26 13.36 -11.70
C VAL A 108 11.98 12.65 -10.56
N GLU A 109 13.12 12.02 -10.85
CA GLU A 109 13.93 11.31 -9.85
C GLU A 109 14.38 12.24 -8.73
N GLU A 110 14.92 13.41 -9.07
CA GLU A 110 15.40 14.37 -8.09
C GLU A 110 14.25 14.90 -7.22
N ARG A 111 13.11 15.26 -7.82
CA ARG A 111 11.93 15.73 -7.09
C ARG A 111 11.40 14.68 -6.11
N ILE A 112 11.30 13.42 -6.55
CA ILE A 112 10.86 12.31 -5.69
C ILE A 112 11.88 12.06 -4.57
N ARG A 113 13.17 12.07 -4.89
CA ARG A 113 14.26 11.83 -3.93
C ARG A 113 14.29 12.90 -2.84
N GLN A 114 14.21 14.17 -3.22
CA GLN A 114 14.10 15.30 -2.28
C GLN A 114 12.90 15.10 -1.35
N PHE A 115 11.73 14.83 -1.93
CA PHE A 115 10.51 14.61 -1.15
C PHE A 115 10.56 13.39 -0.23
N ALA A 116 11.18 12.28 -0.61
CA ALA A 116 11.16 11.05 0.19
C ALA A 116 12.26 11.00 1.26
N ILE A 117 13.42 11.62 1.02
CA ILE A 117 14.59 11.49 1.88
C ILE A 117 14.74 12.69 2.81
N GLU A 118 14.64 13.90 2.27
CA GLU A 118 14.98 15.13 3.00
C GLU A 118 13.95 15.38 4.11
N ASP A 119 14.43 15.77 5.30
CA ASP A 119 13.53 16.05 6.42
C ASP A 119 12.83 17.39 6.17
N SER A 120 11.51 17.35 6.05
CA SER A 120 10.65 18.54 5.89
C SER A 120 10.53 19.38 7.18
N SER A 121 11.44 19.22 8.14
CA SER A 121 11.53 19.99 9.39
C SER A 121 12.01 21.44 9.19
N SER A 122 12.36 21.83 7.97
CA SER A 122 12.50 23.25 7.57
C SER A 122 11.14 23.79 7.08
N SER A 123 10.29 24.16 8.04
CA SER A 123 8.89 24.57 7.88
C SER A 123 8.61 25.77 6.94
N GLU A 124 9.61 26.32 6.24
CA GLU A 124 9.44 27.45 5.31
C GLU A 124 9.46 27.04 3.83
N SER A 125 10.00 25.87 3.47
CA SER A 125 10.15 25.47 2.06
C SER A 125 8.96 24.67 1.51
N VAL A 126 8.17 24.02 2.37
CA VAL A 126 7.06 23.14 1.94
C VAL A 126 5.83 23.95 1.49
N ALA A 127 5.56 25.10 2.14
CA ALA A 127 4.44 25.98 1.79
C ALA A 127 4.64 26.71 0.44
N ASN A 128 5.90 26.97 0.03
CA ASN A 128 6.23 27.69 -1.20
C ASN A 128 6.58 26.78 -2.39
N SER A 129 6.71 25.46 -2.20
CA SER A 129 7.14 24.54 -3.27
C SER A 129 5.98 23.97 -4.12
N GLY A 130 4.73 24.32 -3.82
CA GLY A 130 3.56 23.69 -4.45
C GLY A 130 3.50 22.16 -4.25
N ILE A 131 4.14 21.66 -3.19
CA ILE A 131 4.13 20.24 -2.83
C ILE A 131 2.81 19.96 -2.09
N GLY A 132 1.76 19.80 -2.90
CA GLY A 132 0.50 19.11 -2.64
C GLY A 132 -0.07 19.15 -1.22
N HIS A 133 -0.73 20.24 -0.85
CA HIS A 133 -1.83 20.19 0.13
C HIS A 133 -3.16 19.95 -0.62
N GLU A 134 -3.19 18.91 -1.47
CA GLU A 134 -4.44 18.35 -2.01
C GLU A 134 -5.29 17.85 -0.82
N PRO A 135 -6.63 17.82 -0.90
CA PRO A 135 -7.49 17.40 0.21
C PRO A 135 -6.99 16.09 0.81
N ASP A 136 -7.08 15.99 2.13
CA ASP A 136 -6.80 14.77 2.90
C ASP A 136 -7.45 13.58 2.16
N GLU A 137 -6.63 12.76 1.51
CA GLU A 137 -7.07 11.63 0.68
C GLU A 137 -6.41 10.37 1.19
N VAL A 138 -7.23 9.35 1.45
CA VAL A 138 -6.76 8.03 1.84
C VAL A 138 -6.89 7.09 0.66
N HIS A 139 -5.77 6.51 0.28
CA HIS A 139 -5.68 5.51 -0.79
C HIS A 139 -5.81 4.12 -0.20
N ILE A 140 -6.82 3.37 -0.65
CA ILE A 140 -6.97 1.95 -0.38
C ILE A 140 -6.49 1.23 -1.63
N LEU A 141 -5.28 0.67 -1.57
CA LEU A 141 -4.63 0.02 -2.72
C LEU A 141 -4.73 -1.49 -2.59
N ILE A 142 -5.24 -2.17 -3.62
CA ILE A 142 -5.51 -3.61 -3.58
C ILE A 142 -4.86 -4.29 -4.76
N CYS A 143 -4.04 -5.31 -4.49
CA CYS A 143 -3.45 -6.11 -5.55
C CYS A 143 -4.52 -6.96 -6.27
N THR A 144 -4.75 -6.71 -7.57
CA THR A 144 -5.70 -7.48 -8.40
C THR A 144 -5.05 -8.17 -9.61
N HIS A 145 -3.71 -8.22 -9.65
CA HIS A 145 -2.95 -8.81 -10.75
C HIS A 145 -3.19 -10.33 -10.90
N MET A 146 -4.00 -10.72 -11.89
CA MET A 146 -4.45 -12.10 -12.12
C MET A 146 -3.36 -12.99 -12.71
N ALA A 147 -2.63 -12.51 -13.72
CA ALA A 147 -1.70 -13.34 -14.49
C ALA A 147 -0.47 -13.82 -13.68
N ARG A 148 -0.17 -13.17 -12.55
CA ARG A 148 0.93 -13.58 -11.66
C ARG A 148 0.54 -14.76 -10.76
N ASP A 149 -0.63 -14.70 -10.14
CA ASP A 149 -1.26 -15.78 -9.37
C ASP A 149 -2.77 -15.49 -9.26
N CYS A 150 -3.60 -16.50 -9.48
CA CYS A 150 -5.05 -16.33 -9.51
C CYS A 150 -5.64 -15.83 -8.18
N ARG A 151 -4.99 -16.06 -7.03
CA ARG A 151 -5.46 -15.57 -5.73
C ARG A 151 -5.50 -14.05 -5.68
N CYS A 152 -4.51 -13.37 -6.28
CA CYS A 152 -4.51 -11.91 -6.39
C CYS A 152 -5.69 -11.42 -7.23
N GLY A 153 -5.90 -11.99 -8.42
CA GLY A 153 -7.02 -11.60 -9.28
C GLY A 153 -8.40 -11.93 -8.69
N VAL A 154 -8.57 -13.12 -8.13
CA VAL A 154 -9.87 -13.59 -7.60
C VAL A 154 -10.18 -12.95 -6.25
N ARG A 155 -9.31 -13.11 -5.24
CA ARG A 155 -9.57 -12.59 -3.88
C ARG A 155 -9.40 -11.08 -3.82
N GLY A 156 -8.34 -10.56 -4.44
CA GLY A 156 -8.12 -9.12 -4.58
C GLY A 156 -9.25 -8.45 -5.33
N GLY A 157 -9.67 -9.00 -6.48
CA GLY A 157 -10.78 -8.46 -7.26
C GLY A 157 -12.12 -8.48 -6.51
N ALA A 158 -12.43 -9.55 -5.77
CA ALA A 158 -13.64 -9.61 -4.94
C ALA A 158 -13.62 -8.56 -3.81
N PHE A 159 -12.48 -8.40 -3.15
CA PHE A 159 -12.31 -7.40 -2.10
C PHE A 159 -12.40 -5.97 -2.67
N ALA A 160 -11.74 -5.69 -3.79
CA ALA A 160 -11.78 -4.38 -4.46
C ALA A 160 -13.19 -3.98 -4.91
N ARG A 161 -13.98 -4.91 -5.48
CA ARG A 161 -15.39 -4.66 -5.82
C ARG A 161 -16.21 -4.28 -4.60
N THR A 162 -16.05 -5.01 -3.50
CA THR A 162 -16.80 -4.74 -2.26
C THR A 162 -16.41 -3.40 -1.64
N VAL A 163 -15.11 -3.04 -1.66
CA VAL A 163 -14.63 -1.72 -1.25
C VAL A 163 -15.24 -0.63 -2.14
N HIS A 164 -15.24 -0.81 -3.45
CA HIS A 164 -15.84 0.15 -4.37
C HIS A 164 -17.32 0.38 -4.09
N GLU A 165 -18.10 -0.70 -3.98
CA GLU A 165 -19.54 -0.64 -3.69
C GLU A 165 -19.82 0.10 -2.38
N GLN A 166 -19.05 -0.18 -1.31
CA GLN A 166 -19.21 0.47 -0.01
C GLN A 166 -18.81 1.95 -0.05
N ILE A 167 -17.73 2.31 -0.74
CA ILE A 167 -17.34 3.72 -0.93
C ILE A 167 -18.42 4.48 -1.71
N VAL A 168 -18.99 3.88 -2.75
CA VAL A 168 -20.08 4.51 -3.52
C VAL A 168 -21.34 4.67 -2.66
N GLN A 169 -21.71 3.64 -1.89
CA GLN A 169 -22.89 3.67 -1.00
C GLN A 169 -22.78 4.71 0.12
N ARG A 170 -21.60 4.89 0.70
CA ARG A 170 -21.33 5.83 1.81
C ARG A 170 -21.02 7.26 1.34
N GLY A 171 -20.78 7.43 0.04
CA GLY A 171 -20.18 8.64 -0.53
C GLY A 171 -18.66 8.57 -0.50
N LEU A 172 -18.01 9.24 -1.46
CA LEU A 172 -16.55 9.19 -1.67
C LEU A 172 -15.71 9.85 -0.56
N PHE A 173 -16.30 10.17 0.60
CA PHE A 173 -15.67 10.93 1.66
C PHE A 173 -15.91 10.28 3.04
N LEU A 174 -14.91 10.36 3.91
CA LEU A 174 -14.98 10.07 5.34
C LEU A 174 -15.10 11.37 6.15
N GLY A 175 -15.70 11.28 7.33
CA GLY A 175 -15.90 12.40 8.26
C GLY A 175 -17.11 13.29 7.96
N ASP A 176 -17.52 14.08 8.94
CA ASP A 176 -18.64 15.02 8.88
C ASP A 176 -18.19 16.50 8.78
N GLY A 177 -19.03 17.35 8.18
CA GLY A 177 -18.83 18.81 8.14
C GLY A 177 -17.76 19.29 7.15
N GLU A 178 -16.89 20.21 7.58
CA GLU A 178 -15.83 20.85 6.75
C GLU A 178 -14.58 19.95 6.54
N LYS A 179 -14.44 18.85 7.28
CA LYS A 179 -13.28 17.94 7.24
C LYS A 179 -13.59 16.64 6.48
N LYS A 180 -13.98 16.77 5.21
CA LYS A 180 -14.26 15.61 4.34
C LYS A 180 -12.96 15.05 3.77
N VAL A 181 -12.60 13.84 4.16
CA VAL A 181 -11.44 13.11 3.66
C VAL A 181 -11.84 12.23 2.50
N ARG A 182 -11.23 12.38 1.32
CA ARG A 182 -11.60 11.57 0.16
C ARG A 182 -11.06 10.15 0.28
N LEU A 183 -11.88 9.15 -0.04
CA LEU A 183 -11.41 7.78 -0.25
C LEU A 183 -11.12 7.52 -1.72
N LYS A 184 -9.92 7.04 -2.02
CA LYS A 184 -9.51 6.65 -3.36
C LYS A 184 -9.16 5.16 -3.40
N LEU A 185 -9.97 4.39 -4.12
CA LEU A 185 -9.65 3.01 -4.44
C LEU A 185 -8.62 2.97 -5.58
N GLY A 186 -7.53 2.24 -5.39
CA GLY A 186 -6.57 1.91 -6.44
C GLY A 186 -6.39 0.40 -6.55
N GLU A 187 -6.48 -0.14 -7.75
CA GLU A 187 -6.04 -1.51 -8.01
C GLU A 187 -4.57 -1.49 -8.45
N VAL A 188 -3.73 -2.30 -7.82
CA VAL A 188 -2.27 -2.28 -8.07
C VAL A 188 -1.75 -3.55 -8.70
N GLY A 189 -0.58 -3.44 -9.35
CA GLY A 189 0.22 -4.57 -9.79
C GLY A 189 0.64 -5.48 -8.63
N HIS A 190 1.20 -6.66 -8.95
CA HIS A 190 1.51 -7.67 -7.94
C HIS A 190 2.39 -7.13 -6.81
N VAL A 191 1.93 -7.30 -5.58
CA VAL A 191 2.61 -6.81 -4.37
C VAL A 191 2.31 -7.72 -3.18
N GLY A 192 3.23 -7.74 -2.20
CA GLY A 192 3.02 -8.34 -0.88
C GLY A 192 3.04 -9.87 -0.81
N GLY A 193 3.01 -10.58 -1.94
CA GLY A 193 3.03 -12.04 -2.01
C GLY A 193 1.62 -12.63 -2.10
N HIS A 194 1.40 -13.49 -3.10
CA HIS A 194 0.07 -13.99 -3.47
C HIS A 194 -0.58 -14.91 -2.42
N GLN A 195 0.22 -15.58 -1.58
CA GLN A 195 -0.29 -16.37 -0.46
C GLN A 195 -1.06 -15.53 0.57
N TYR A 196 -0.81 -14.22 0.61
CA TYR A 196 -1.46 -13.28 1.52
C TYR A 196 -2.59 -12.48 0.86
N ALA A 197 -3.01 -12.86 -0.35
CA ALA A 197 -4.09 -12.16 -1.05
C ALA A 197 -5.44 -12.25 -0.28
N PRO A 198 -6.23 -11.16 -0.24
CA PRO A 198 -5.93 -9.85 -0.83
C PRO A 198 -4.84 -9.11 -0.06
N ASN A 199 -3.87 -8.51 -0.78
CA ASN A 199 -2.94 -7.56 -0.17
C ASN A 199 -3.57 -6.17 -0.28
N VAL A 200 -3.77 -5.52 0.86
CA VAL A 200 -4.44 -4.23 1.01
C VAL A 200 -3.49 -3.26 1.68
N LEU A 201 -3.18 -2.14 1.02
CA LEU A 201 -2.27 -1.12 1.51
C LEU A 201 -3.07 0.16 1.75
N ILE A 202 -2.88 0.81 2.89
CA ILE A 202 -3.61 2.03 3.24
C ILE A 202 -2.62 3.17 3.36
N TYR A 203 -2.67 4.11 2.42
CA TYR A 203 -1.79 5.28 2.38
C TYR A 203 -2.57 6.58 2.61
N PRO A 204 -1.96 7.61 3.24
CA PRO A 204 -0.54 7.73 3.57
C PRO A 204 -0.09 6.97 4.83
N PHE A 205 -1.01 6.42 5.62
CA PHE A 205 -0.71 5.73 6.89
C PHE A 205 0.40 4.67 6.79
N GLY A 206 0.47 3.98 5.65
CA GLY A 206 1.56 3.09 5.27
C GLY A 206 1.40 1.64 5.73
N ASP A 207 0.29 1.29 6.38
CA ASP A 207 0.01 -0.06 6.86
C ASP A 207 -0.47 -1.00 5.74
N TRP A 208 -0.02 -2.25 5.80
CA TRP A 208 -0.40 -3.30 4.88
C TRP A 208 -1.07 -4.45 5.62
N TYR A 209 -2.12 -4.97 5.00
CA TYR A 209 -2.93 -6.07 5.49
C TYR A 209 -3.01 -7.19 4.45
N GLY A 210 -3.21 -8.42 4.91
CA GLY A 210 -3.33 -9.60 4.06
C GLY A 210 -4.48 -10.51 4.50
N VAL A 211 -4.96 -11.36 3.58
CA VAL A 211 -5.95 -12.42 3.89
C VAL A 211 -7.27 -11.85 4.45
N LEU A 212 -7.64 -10.64 4.04
CA LEU A 212 -8.92 -10.04 4.41
C LEU A 212 -10.07 -10.65 3.60
N ALA A 213 -11.25 -10.71 4.22
CA ALA A 213 -12.49 -11.18 3.62
C ALA A 213 -13.39 -9.98 3.26
N PRO A 214 -14.16 -10.05 2.15
CA PRO A 214 -15.08 -8.97 1.75
C PRO A 214 -16.03 -8.50 2.86
N GLU A 215 -16.46 -9.39 3.74
CA GLU A 215 -17.38 -9.10 4.84
C GLU A 215 -16.78 -8.13 5.87
N GLN A 216 -15.45 -8.03 5.92
CA GLN A 216 -14.74 -7.12 6.83
C GLN A 216 -14.69 -5.68 6.31
N VAL A 217 -15.01 -5.43 5.03
CA VAL A 217 -14.87 -4.11 4.40
C VAL A 217 -15.65 -3.02 5.14
N SER A 218 -16.89 -3.30 5.55
CA SER A 218 -17.70 -2.31 6.28
C SER A 218 -17.02 -1.86 7.57
N THR A 219 -16.58 -2.81 8.40
CA THR A 219 -15.87 -2.52 9.65
C THR A 219 -14.55 -1.80 9.41
N ILE A 220 -13.81 -2.17 8.36
CA ILE A 220 -12.55 -1.51 7.99
C ILE A 220 -12.77 -0.04 7.64
N LEU A 221 -13.81 0.27 6.87
CA LEU A 221 -14.14 1.65 6.51
C LEU A 221 -14.62 2.47 7.72
N ASP A 222 -15.35 1.86 8.65
CA ASP A 222 -15.76 2.50 9.91
C ASP A 222 -14.53 2.85 10.77
N GLU A 223 -13.62 1.88 10.98
CA GLU A 223 -12.37 2.12 11.71
C GLU A 223 -11.49 3.17 11.03
N LEU A 224 -11.46 3.19 9.69
CA LEU A 224 -10.71 4.18 8.94
C LEU A 224 -11.26 5.59 9.15
N SER A 225 -12.59 5.77 9.20
CA SER A 225 -13.21 7.06 9.53
C SER A 225 -12.77 7.55 10.90
N VAL A 226 -12.81 6.68 11.91
CA VAL A 226 -12.39 7.00 13.28
C VAL A 226 -10.90 7.33 13.33
N ALA A 227 -10.06 6.59 12.60
CA ALA A 227 -8.63 6.85 12.54
C ALA A 227 -8.33 8.23 11.93
N VAL A 228 -8.99 8.55 10.81
CA VAL A 228 -8.89 9.85 10.15
C VAL A 228 -9.29 10.99 11.07
N GLU A 229 -10.42 10.85 11.79
CA GLU A 229 -10.88 11.87 12.74
C GLU A 229 -9.93 12.04 13.94
N SER A 230 -9.34 10.95 14.42
CA SER A 230 -8.53 10.95 15.64
C SER A 230 -7.09 11.40 15.43
N CYS A 231 -6.44 11.00 14.32
CA CYS A 231 -5.02 11.27 14.11
C CYS A 231 -4.68 12.00 12.79
N GLY A 232 -5.70 12.33 11.98
CA GLY A 232 -5.55 12.99 10.68
C GLY A 232 -5.02 12.05 9.59
N VAL A 233 -4.94 12.56 8.36
CA VAL A 233 -4.40 11.82 7.21
C VAL A 233 -2.90 12.04 7.12
N ARG A 234 -2.13 11.09 7.68
CA ARG A 234 -0.66 11.18 7.74
C ARG A 234 0.01 9.80 7.74
N PRO A 235 1.32 9.73 7.45
CA PRO A 235 2.12 8.55 7.74
C PRO A 235 2.10 8.21 9.23
N LEU A 236 1.96 6.93 9.56
CA LEU A 236 2.11 6.44 10.93
C LEU A 236 3.58 6.22 11.26
N GLY A 237 3.96 6.57 12.48
CA GLY A 237 5.28 6.31 13.05
C GLY A 237 5.50 4.82 13.34
N LYS A 238 6.76 4.40 13.43
CA LYS A 238 7.15 2.98 13.56
C LYS A 238 6.66 2.30 14.84
N THR A 239 6.35 3.07 15.88
CA THR A 239 5.91 2.56 17.19
C THR A 239 4.40 2.66 17.38
N GLU A 240 3.68 3.32 16.47
CA GLU A 240 2.22 3.43 16.54
C GLU A 240 1.56 2.08 16.26
N LYS A 241 0.41 1.84 16.88
CA LYS A 241 -0.36 0.61 16.64
C LYS A 241 -0.79 0.52 15.16
N PRO A 242 -1.05 -0.69 14.63
CA PRO A 242 -1.72 -0.85 13.35
C PRO A 242 -3.01 -0.03 13.28
N LEU A 243 -3.25 0.60 12.13
CA LEU A 243 -4.38 1.47 11.85
C LEU A 243 -5.73 0.79 12.14
N LEU A 244 -5.87 -0.48 11.75
CA LEU A 244 -7.11 -1.25 11.84
C LEU A 244 -7.01 -2.27 12.96
N THR A 245 -7.71 -2.00 14.07
CA THR A 245 -7.63 -2.83 15.27
C THR A 245 -8.50 -4.09 15.19
N SER A 246 -9.63 -4.01 14.49
CA SER A 246 -10.57 -5.12 14.25
C SER A 246 -9.94 -6.27 13.47
N VAL A 247 -9.01 -5.95 12.57
CA VAL A 247 -8.30 -6.89 11.71
C VAL A 247 -6.80 -6.93 12.00
N LYS A 248 -6.39 -6.63 13.24
CA LYS A 248 -4.98 -6.56 13.64
C LYS A 248 -4.17 -7.84 13.35
N ASP A 249 -4.80 -9.01 13.39
CA ASP A 249 -4.14 -10.29 13.06
C ASP A 249 -3.85 -10.46 11.56
N HIS A 250 -4.38 -9.56 10.72
CA HIS A 250 -4.12 -9.46 9.29
C HIS A 250 -3.06 -8.42 8.94
N TRP A 251 -2.59 -7.62 9.92
CA TRP A 251 -1.50 -6.68 9.70
C TRP A 251 -0.24 -7.43 9.30
N ARG A 252 0.54 -6.87 8.38
CA ARG A 252 1.75 -7.49 7.84
C ARG A 252 2.97 -6.59 7.91
N GLY A 253 2.77 -5.32 8.22
CA GLY A 253 3.86 -4.36 8.17
C GLY A 253 3.43 -2.95 7.83
N ARG A 254 4.42 -2.07 7.85
CA ARG A 254 4.28 -0.65 7.54
C ARG A 254 5.47 -0.15 6.72
N MET A 255 5.21 0.78 5.81
CA MET A 255 6.25 1.51 5.10
C MET A 255 7.28 2.11 6.08
N GLY A 256 8.55 2.08 5.72
CA GLY A 256 9.65 2.59 6.53
C GLY A 256 10.14 1.66 7.64
N MET A 257 9.48 0.51 7.88
CA MET A 257 9.91 -0.46 8.89
C MET A 257 10.73 -1.61 8.27
N SER A 258 11.78 -2.05 8.99
CA SER A 258 12.51 -3.29 8.68
C SER A 258 11.67 -4.52 9.03
N LYS A 259 12.10 -5.71 8.58
CA LYS A 259 11.44 -6.98 8.93
C LYS A 259 11.41 -7.19 10.46
N GLU A 260 12.50 -6.86 11.13
CA GLU A 260 12.70 -6.98 12.56
C GLU A 260 11.82 -5.99 13.32
N GLU A 261 11.79 -4.72 12.90
CA GLU A 261 10.91 -3.71 13.50
C GLU A 261 9.43 -4.14 13.41
N GLN A 262 9.01 -4.68 12.27
CA GLN A 262 7.64 -5.17 12.08
C GLN A 262 7.33 -6.36 12.99
N ALA A 263 8.24 -7.32 13.09
CA ALA A 263 8.09 -8.48 13.97
C ALA A 263 8.04 -8.07 15.45
N SER A 264 8.91 -7.13 15.87
CA SER A 264 8.92 -6.61 17.24
C SER A 264 7.63 -5.89 17.61
N LEU A 265 7.10 -5.04 16.70
CA LEU A 265 5.81 -4.39 16.93
C LEU A 265 4.67 -5.41 17.03
N ALA A 266 4.61 -6.38 16.10
CA ALA A 266 3.61 -7.44 16.13
C ALA A 266 3.65 -8.25 17.42
N GLN A 267 4.84 -8.62 17.88
CA GLN A 267 5.05 -9.35 19.13
C GLN A 267 4.58 -8.53 20.34
N SER A 268 4.93 -7.25 20.40
CA SER A 268 4.53 -6.36 21.49
C SER A 268 3.01 -6.18 21.62
N LEU A 269 2.29 -6.36 20.51
CA LEU A 269 0.83 -6.25 20.43
C LEU A 269 0.10 -7.61 20.49
N GLY A 270 0.85 -8.71 20.63
CA GLY A 270 0.32 -10.07 20.66
C GLY A 270 -0.39 -10.50 19.38
N LEU A 271 0.01 -9.96 18.21
CA LEU A 271 -0.61 -10.29 16.92
C LEU A 271 -0.23 -11.73 16.52
N GLY A 272 -1.19 -12.47 15.94
CA GLY A 272 -0.95 -13.83 15.43
C GLY A 272 -0.96 -14.94 16.48
N GLN A 273 -1.07 -14.64 17.79
CA GLN A 273 -1.08 -15.64 18.87
C GLN A 273 -2.37 -16.48 18.95
N LYS A 274 -3.47 -16.04 18.34
CA LYS A 274 -4.76 -16.77 18.37
C LYS A 274 -4.80 -17.99 17.46
N GLN A 275 -3.94 -18.04 16.43
CA GLN A 275 -4.01 -19.07 15.40
C GLN A 275 -3.27 -20.34 15.76
N GLN A 276 -2.15 -20.18 16.49
CA GLN A 276 -1.36 -21.29 17.03
C GLN A 276 -2.23 -22.25 17.85
N ARG A 277 -3.11 -21.69 18.69
CA ARG A 277 -4.08 -22.46 19.48
C ARG A 277 -5.14 -23.22 18.66
N ARG A 278 -5.39 -22.86 17.40
CA ARG A 278 -6.33 -23.60 16.53
C ARG A 278 -5.61 -24.71 15.77
N GLU A 279 -4.40 -24.43 15.27
CA GLU A 279 -3.58 -25.43 14.58
C GLU A 279 -3.10 -26.51 15.56
N ASP A 280 -2.71 -26.15 16.78
CA ASP A 280 -2.31 -27.12 17.82
C ASP A 280 -3.50 -28.03 18.23
N VAL A 281 -4.72 -27.48 18.31
CA VAL A 281 -5.94 -28.25 18.64
C VAL A 281 -6.38 -29.16 17.49
N ASP A 282 -6.22 -28.73 16.22
CA ASP A 282 -6.54 -29.57 15.05
C ASP A 282 -5.51 -30.69 14.82
N VAL A 283 -4.29 -30.56 15.37
CA VAL A 283 -3.28 -31.63 15.40
C VAL A 283 -3.57 -32.60 16.55
N GLU A 284 -3.88 -32.12 17.77
CA GLU A 284 -4.26 -32.98 18.90
C GLU A 284 -5.58 -33.74 18.69
N ALA A 285 -6.50 -33.23 17.86
CA ALA A 285 -7.75 -33.92 17.53
C ALA A 285 -7.60 -35.01 16.44
N LYS A 286 -6.39 -35.21 15.91
CA LYS A 286 -6.09 -36.22 14.87
C LYS A 286 -5.19 -37.36 15.33
N ASP A 287 -4.82 -37.39 16.61
CA ASP A 287 -4.07 -38.48 17.26
C ASP A 287 -4.95 -39.28 18.23
#